data_AF-A0A1Y5F495-F1
#
_entry.id   AF-A0A1Y5F495-F1
#
_cell.length_a   1.000
_cell.length_b   1.000
_cell.length_c   1.000
_cell.angle_alpha   90.00
_cell.angle_beta   90.00
_cell.angle_gamma   90.00
#
_symmetry.space_group_name_H-M   'P 1'
#
loop_
_entity.id
_entity.type
_entity.pdbx_description
1 polymer ?
#
loop_
_entity_poly.entity_id
_entity_poly.type
_entity_poly.pdbx_seq_one_letter_code
_entity_poly.pdbx_strand_id
1 'polypeptide(L)'
;MKKISLLFLVLFLQSCINVGTDEASQLKIISLEAVEVVKFSFVKENIFKAKCLMCHAWAIDESSVLSRVEAGNPEGSLLYNRVFDDSMPFGGPPLTESEKEVIYRFIMDLK
;
A
#
# COMPACT_ATOMS: atom_id res chain seq x y z
N MET A 1 -24.15 -50.38 28.08
CA MET A 1 -23.50 -49.08 28.34
C MET A 1 -22.16 -48.97 27.60
N LYS A 2 -22.14 -48.91 26.25
CA LYS A 2 -20.89 -48.94 25.44
C LYS A 2 -20.90 -48.03 24.19
N LYS A 3 -21.81 -47.06 24.10
CA LYS A 3 -21.99 -46.23 22.87
C LYS A 3 -21.62 -44.74 23.03
N ILE A 4 -21.20 -44.30 24.21
CA ILE A 4 -20.92 -42.87 24.47
C ILE A 4 -19.46 -42.48 24.15
N SER A 5 -18.54 -43.45 24.04
CA SER A 5 -17.11 -43.15 23.87
C SER A 5 -16.70 -42.70 22.46
N LEU A 6 -17.57 -42.86 21.45
CA LEU A 6 -17.22 -42.54 20.05
C LEU A 6 -17.52 -41.09 19.66
N LEU A 7 -18.29 -40.34 20.46
CA LEU A 7 -18.73 -38.98 20.10
C LEU A 7 -17.67 -37.90 20.39
N PHE A 8 -16.73 -38.15 21.30
CA PHE A 8 -15.71 -37.17 21.70
C PHE A 8 -14.51 -37.08 20.72
N LEU A 9 -14.31 -38.07 19.86
CA LEU A 9 -13.17 -38.11 18.94
C LEU A 9 -13.38 -37.26 17.67
N VAL A 10 -14.63 -36.92 17.34
CA VAL A 10 -14.97 -36.15 16.12
C VAL A 10 -14.82 -34.63 16.33
N LEU A 11 -14.88 -34.15 17.58
CA LEU A 11 -14.83 -32.72 17.89
C LEU A 11 -13.41 -32.11 17.90
N PHE A 12 -12.35 -32.92 17.90
CA PHE A 12 -10.97 -32.43 17.90
C PHE A 12 -10.37 -32.21 16.50
N LEU A 13 -11.06 -32.58 15.43
CA LEU A 13 -10.54 -32.46 14.05
C LEU A 13 -10.99 -31.17 13.32
N GLN A 14 -11.74 -30.28 13.97
CA GLN A 14 -12.23 -29.04 13.34
C GLN A 14 -11.49 -27.76 13.75
N SER A 15 -10.40 -27.85 14.53
CA SER A 15 -9.66 -26.66 14.98
C SER A 15 -8.63 -26.11 13.97
N CYS A 16 -8.46 -26.73 12.80
CA CYS A 16 -7.67 -26.17 11.70
C CYS A 16 -8.56 -25.29 10.79
N ILE A 17 -9.19 -24.26 11.34
CA ILE A 17 -9.67 -23.14 10.52
C ILE A 17 -8.43 -22.36 10.10
N ASN A 18 -8.24 -22.19 8.79
CA ASN A 18 -7.23 -21.30 8.21
C ASN A 18 -7.49 -19.86 8.67
N VAL A 19 -6.96 -19.51 9.85
CA VAL A 19 -6.79 -18.11 10.27
C VAL A 19 -5.48 -17.62 9.66
N GLY A 20 -5.44 -17.61 8.32
CA GLY A 20 -4.38 -16.96 7.57
C GLY A 20 -4.92 -15.63 7.05
N THR A 21 -4.22 -14.54 7.31
CA THR A 21 -4.39 -13.30 6.56
C THR A 21 -4.05 -13.58 5.09
N ASP A 22 -4.77 -12.98 4.16
CA ASP A 22 -4.47 -13.06 2.73
C ASP A 22 -3.25 -12.18 2.41
N GLU A 23 -2.08 -12.60 2.88
CA GLU A 23 -0.81 -11.93 2.63
C GLU A 23 -0.51 -11.83 1.13
N ALA A 24 -1.04 -12.76 0.33
CA ALA A 24 -0.89 -12.74 -1.12
C ALA A 24 -1.63 -11.57 -1.76
N SER A 25 -2.81 -11.19 -1.26
CA SER A 25 -3.52 -10.00 -1.72
C SER A 25 -2.78 -8.68 -1.46
N GLN A 26 -1.82 -8.67 -0.53
CA GLN A 26 -0.98 -7.49 -0.27
C GLN A 26 0.08 -7.29 -1.36
N LEU A 27 0.38 -8.32 -2.16
CA LEU A 27 1.32 -8.24 -3.27
C LEU A 27 0.63 -7.77 -4.55
N LYS A 28 0.02 -6.57 -4.52
CA LYS A 28 -0.35 -5.90 -5.76
C LYS A 28 0.92 -5.36 -6.41
N ILE A 29 1.56 -6.18 -7.25
CA ILE A 29 2.72 -5.76 -8.03
C ILE A 29 2.26 -4.72 -9.05
N ILE A 30 2.66 -3.47 -8.85
CA ILE A 30 2.43 -2.40 -9.82
C ILE A 30 3.42 -2.59 -10.96
N SER A 31 2.95 -3.08 -12.12
CA SER A 31 3.78 -3.12 -13.32
C SER A 31 3.90 -1.71 -13.91
N LEU A 32 5.13 -1.20 -13.94
CA LEU A 32 5.49 0.11 -14.50
C LEU A 32 5.95 0.04 -15.96
N GLU A 33 6.09 -1.17 -16.53
CA GLU A 33 6.69 -1.41 -17.85
C GLU A 33 5.90 -0.77 -19.00
N ALA A 34 4.59 -0.61 -18.84
CA ALA A 34 3.70 -0.05 -19.86
C ALA A 34 3.30 1.42 -19.59
N VAL A 35 3.76 2.01 -18.49
CA VAL A 35 3.39 3.39 -18.12
C VAL A 35 4.49 4.33 -18.57
N GLU A 36 4.24 5.08 -19.65
CA GLU A 36 5.19 6.10 -20.15
C GLU A 36 5.28 7.29 -19.18
N VAL A 37 4.13 7.78 -18.72
CA VAL A 37 4.02 8.93 -17.81
C VAL A 37 3.12 8.58 -16.62
N VAL A 38 3.64 8.76 -15.41
CA VAL A 38 2.90 8.52 -14.17
C VAL A 38 2.10 9.77 -13.81
N LYS A 39 0.78 9.72 -14.05
CA LYS A 39 -0.14 10.82 -13.72
C LYS A 39 -0.58 10.78 -12.26
N PHE A 40 -0.97 11.92 -11.69
CA PHE A 40 -1.56 11.99 -10.35
C PHE A 40 -2.70 10.99 -10.13
N SER A 41 -3.59 10.83 -11.11
CA SER A 41 -4.69 9.85 -11.03
C SER A 41 -4.18 8.42 -10.80
N PHE A 42 -3.07 8.03 -11.41
CA PHE A 42 -2.50 6.70 -11.23
C PHE A 42 -1.98 6.51 -9.81
N VAL A 43 -1.22 7.50 -9.30
CA VAL A 43 -0.70 7.48 -7.93
C VAL A 43 -1.83 7.46 -6.91
N LYS A 44 -2.86 8.28 -7.13
CA LYS A 44 -4.01 8.38 -6.25
C LYS A 44 -4.75 7.04 -6.12
N GLU A 45 -5.02 6.38 -7.24
CA GLU A 45 -5.74 5.11 -7.26
C GLU A 45 -4.92 3.94 -6.71
N ASN A 46 -3.62 3.91 -6.95
CA ASN A 46 -2.78 2.77 -6.57
C ASN A 46 -2.12 2.90 -5.20
N ILE A 47 -1.94 4.12 -4.67
CA ILE A 47 -1.20 4.37 -3.43
C ILE A 47 -2.03 5.20 -2.47
N PHE A 48 -2.38 6.44 -2.85
CA PHE A 48 -2.90 7.40 -1.87
C PHE A 48 -4.21 6.96 -1.24
N LYS A 49 -5.14 6.41 -2.03
CA LYS A 49 -6.43 5.92 -1.51
C LYS A 49 -6.28 4.89 -0.40
N ALA A 50 -5.37 3.93 -0.58
CA ALA A 50 -5.19 2.84 0.36
C ALA A 50 -4.32 3.23 1.56
N LYS A 51 -3.26 4.02 1.33
CA LYS A 51 -2.19 4.19 2.32
C LYS A 51 -2.07 5.59 2.91
N CYS A 52 -2.64 6.62 2.28
CA CYS A 52 -2.44 8.02 2.69
C CYS A 52 -3.74 8.67 3.17
N LEU A 53 -4.87 8.44 2.50
CA LEU A 53 -6.11 9.18 2.73
C LEU A 53 -6.67 9.08 4.15
N MET A 54 -6.39 7.99 4.86
CA MET A 54 -6.85 7.80 6.22
C MET A 54 -6.34 8.90 7.17
N CYS A 55 -5.11 9.37 6.97
CA CYS A 55 -4.45 10.37 7.82
C CYS A 55 -4.22 11.71 7.11
N HIS A 56 -4.32 11.73 5.78
CA HIS A 56 -3.94 12.87 4.95
C HIS A 56 -5.02 13.19 3.91
N ALA A 57 -6.03 13.95 4.33
CA ALA A 57 -7.10 14.40 3.44
C ALA A 57 -6.58 15.21 2.22
N TRP A 58 -5.42 15.86 2.36
CA TRP A 58 -4.77 16.58 1.27
C TRP A 58 -4.36 15.68 0.10
N ALA A 59 -4.17 14.37 0.30
CA ALA A 59 -3.79 13.45 -0.78
C ALA A 59 -4.97 13.13 -1.73
N ILE A 60 -6.16 13.68 -1.49
CA ILE A 60 -7.29 13.63 -2.43
C ILE A 60 -7.08 14.59 -3.61
N ASP A 61 -6.44 15.73 -3.36
CA ASP A 61 -6.39 16.86 -4.28
C ASP A 61 -5.01 17.01 -4.91
N GLU A 62 -4.97 17.14 -6.23
CA GLU A 62 -3.71 17.22 -6.98
C GLU A 62 -2.92 18.46 -6.57
N SER A 63 -3.56 19.62 -6.47
CA SER A 63 -2.87 20.87 -6.12
C SER A 63 -2.21 20.82 -4.73
N SER A 64 -2.88 20.16 -3.78
CA SER A 64 -2.38 19.95 -2.43
C SER A 64 -1.21 18.95 -2.38
N VAL A 65 -1.22 17.94 -3.25
CA VAL A 65 -0.05 17.06 -3.41
C VAL A 65 1.10 17.82 -4.07
N LEU A 66 0.80 18.60 -5.11
CA LEU A 66 1.79 19.40 -5.83
C LEU A 66 2.49 20.44 -4.93
N SER A 67 1.83 20.93 -3.88
CA SER A 67 2.46 21.83 -2.90
C SER A 67 3.50 21.16 -1.98
N ARG A 68 3.71 19.84 -2.10
CA ARG A 68 4.63 19.03 -1.27
C ARG A 68 5.72 18.36 -2.10
N VAL A 69 5.77 18.67 -3.38
CA VAL A 69 6.72 18.12 -4.35
C VAL A 69 7.41 19.27 -5.08
N GLU A 70 8.67 19.04 -5.42
CA GLU A 70 9.45 19.86 -6.31
C GLU A 70 9.47 19.14 -7.66
N ALA A 71 8.86 19.74 -8.69
CA ALA A 71 8.75 19.13 -10.01
C ALA A 71 10.13 18.75 -10.57
N GLY A 72 10.29 17.50 -11.00
CA GLY A 72 11.56 16.97 -11.50
C GLY A 72 12.64 16.74 -10.43
N ASN A 73 12.34 16.96 -9.14
CA ASN A 73 13.30 16.80 -8.02
C ASN A 73 12.69 16.00 -6.86
N PRO A 74 12.63 14.65 -6.96
CA PRO A 74 12.13 13.79 -5.89
C PRO A 74 12.87 14.00 -4.57
N GLU A 75 14.19 14.09 -4.57
CA GLU A 75 15.00 14.23 -3.37
C GLU A 75 14.81 15.59 -2.67
N GLY A 76 14.40 16.62 -3.40
CA GLY A 76 13.94 17.90 -2.83
C GLY A 76 12.50 17.87 -2.31
N SER A 77 11.72 16.86 -2.70
CA SER A 77 10.29 16.79 -2.39
C SER A 77 10.03 16.23 -0.99
N LEU A 78 9.34 17.02 -0.14
CA LEU A 78 8.90 16.57 1.18
C LEU A 78 8.08 15.27 1.13
N LEU A 79 7.22 15.11 0.11
CA LEU A 79 6.44 13.89 -0.07
C LEU A 79 7.34 12.65 -0.23
N TYR A 80 8.31 12.71 -1.15
CA TYR A 80 9.16 11.57 -1.47
C TYR A 80 10.06 11.20 -0.30
N ASN A 81 10.69 12.20 0.34
CA ASN A 81 11.60 11.97 1.45
C ASN A 81 10.95 11.20 2.61
N ARG A 82 9.67 11.48 2.89
CA ARG A 82 8.92 10.83 3.99
C ARG A 82 8.45 9.42 3.66
N VAL A 83 8.30 9.08 2.39
CA VAL A 83 7.99 7.69 1.99
C VAL A 83 9.26 6.87 1.77
N PHE A 84 10.34 7.52 1.33
CA PHE A 84 11.63 6.89 1.08
C PHE A 84 12.31 6.45 2.39
N ASP A 85 12.22 7.28 3.45
CA ASP A 85 12.76 6.98 4.78
C ASP A 85 11.88 6.04 5.63
N ASP A 86 10.83 5.47 5.04
CA ASP A 86 9.84 4.60 5.69
C ASP A 86 9.12 5.25 6.90
N SER A 87 9.19 6.58 7.06
CA SER A 87 8.46 7.29 8.13
C SER A 87 6.97 7.44 7.83
N MET A 88 6.55 7.20 6.59
CA MET A 88 5.16 7.14 6.15
C MET A 88 4.86 5.85 5.39
N PRO A 89 3.68 5.25 5.61
CA PRO A 89 2.54 5.73 6.42
C PRO A 89 2.76 5.60 7.93
N PHE A 90 2.30 6.59 8.71
CA PHE A 90 2.46 6.58 10.17
C PHE A 90 1.65 5.45 10.83
N GLY A 91 2.34 4.53 11.52
CA GLY A 91 1.72 3.41 12.21
C GLY A 91 1.21 2.29 11.30
N GLY A 92 1.52 2.35 10.00
CA GLY A 92 1.24 1.30 9.02
C GLY A 92 2.54 0.67 8.48
N PRO A 93 2.43 -0.39 7.67
CA PRO A 93 3.57 -0.89 6.93
C PRO A 93 4.07 0.15 5.93
N PRO A 94 5.38 0.27 5.71
CA PRO A 94 5.94 1.19 4.73
C PRO A 94 5.46 0.88 3.31
N LEU A 95 5.68 1.83 2.40
CA LEU A 95 5.50 1.58 0.97
C LEU A 95 6.51 0.51 0.52
N THR A 96 6.07 -0.36 -0.39
CA THR A 96 6.96 -1.27 -1.11
C THR A 96 7.86 -0.48 -2.04
N GLU A 97 8.98 -1.07 -2.45
CA GLU A 97 9.91 -0.42 -3.40
C GLU A 97 9.23 -0.04 -4.72
N SER A 98 8.32 -0.86 -5.23
CA SER A 98 7.55 -0.53 -6.44
C SER A 98 6.62 0.67 -6.24
N GLU A 99 6.03 0.83 -5.05
CA GLU A 99 5.22 2.01 -4.73
C GLU A 99 6.06 3.27 -4.56
N LYS A 100 7.25 3.16 -3.92
CA LYS A 100 8.20 4.27 -3.84
C LYS A 100 8.65 4.72 -5.22
N GLU A 101 8.91 3.78 -6.13
CA GLU A 101 9.26 4.06 -7.52
C GLU A 101 8.12 4.78 -8.28
N VAL A 102 6.85 4.41 -8.05
CA VAL A 102 5.70 5.14 -8.62
C VAL A 102 5.68 6.60 -8.15
N ILE A 103 5.95 6.86 -6.87
CA ILE A 103 6.02 8.23 -6.33
C ILE A 103 7.21 8.99 -6.92
N TYR A 104 8.37 8.35 -7.02
CA TYR A 104 9.57 8.91 -7.64
C TYR A 104 9.29 9.35 -9.08
N ARG A 105 8.79 8.43 -9.90
CA ARG A 105 8.46 8.68 -11.31
C ARG A 105 7.38 9.73 -11.49
N PHE A 106 6.34 9.73 -10.64
CA PHE A 106 5.34 10.78 -10.65
C PHE A 106 5.97 12.16 -10.52
N ILE A 107 6.89 12.35 -9.57
CA ILE A 107 7.56 13.64 -9.35
C ILE A 107 8.50 13.99 -10.50
N MET A 108 9.23 13.00 -11.02
CA MET A 108 10.10 13.17 -12.20
C MET A 108 9.32 13.60 -13.45
N ASP A 109 8.10 13.08 -13.62
CA ASP A 109 7.25 13.35 -14.78
C ASP A 109 6.51 14.70 -14.70
N LEU A 110 6.61 15.42 -13.57
CA LEU A 110 6.11 16.79 -13.44
C LEU A 110 7.00 17.74 -14.26
N LYS A 111 6.38 18.48 -15.18
CA LYS A 111 7.04 19.46 -16.05
C LYS A 111 6.84 20.89 -15.55
#